data_AF-A0A7K7FGQ3-F1
#
_entry.id   AF-A0A7K7FGQ3-F1
#
_cell.length_a   1.000
_cell.length_b   1.000
_cell.length_c   1.000
_cell.angle_alpha   90.00
_cell.angle_beta   90.00
_cell.angle_gamma   90.00
#
_symmetry.space_group_name_H-M   'P 1'
#
loop_
_entity.id
_entity.type
_entity.pdbx_description
1 polymer ?
#
loop_
_entity_poly.entity_id
_entity_poly.type
_entity_poly.pdbx_seq_one_letter_code
_entity_poly.pdbx_strand_id
1 'polypeptide(L)'
;RALRLAGGRSRCEGRVEMEQEGAWGTVCDDGWDLADADVVCQQLRCGRAVRVHGAATFGRGSGPILRDEVGCEGHEENLWDCPAAREHDCSHKEDAGVVCSEHQEWRLSGGRDGCAGRVEVFFRGTWSTVCDGTWYKLEASVLCRTLGCGEPLRQLSFDHTLPGKMVYQCESLQPSLAHCQWTYNKSAPCHQSRAAGVVCNGTRP
;
A
#
# COMPACT_ATOMS: atom_id res chain seq x y z
N ARG A 1 -22.01 0.69 -12.59
CA ARG A 1 -20.79 1.47 -12.33
C ARG A 1 -20.15 0.93 -11.08
N ALA A 2 -18.87 0.62 -11.16
CA ALA A 2 -18.06 0.17 -10.04
C ALA A 2 -16.63 0.69 -10.20
N LEU A 3 -15.87 0.70 -9.11
CA LEU A 3 -14.47 1.11 -9.08
C LEU A 3 -13.65 0.02 -8.42
N ARG A 4 -12.44 -0.24 -8.91
CA ARG A 4 -11.48 -1.15 -8.27
C ARG A 4 -10.04 -0.69 -8.49
N LEU A 5 -9.15 -1.18 -7.63
CA LEU A 5 -7.70 -1.10 -7.83
C LEU A 5 -7.16 -2.46 -8.23
N ALA A 6 -6.35 -2.50 -9.29
CA ALA A 6 -5.78 -3.73 -9.85
C ALA A 6 -4.24 -3.67 -9.90
N GLY A 7 -3.57 -4.83 -9.87
CA GLY A 7 -2.11 -4.91 -9.98
C GLY A 7 -1.31 -4.46 -8.74
N GLY A 8 -1.99 -3.98 -7.69
CA GLY A 8 -1.38 -3.66 -6.40
C GLY A 8 -1.27 -4.87 -5.46
N ARG A 9 -0.57 -4.70 -4.33
CA ARG A 9 -0.40 -5.74 -3.29
C ARG A 9 -1.50 -5.74 -2.25
N SER A 10 -2.46 -4.81 -2.35
CA SER A 10 -3.61 -4.71 -1.45
C SER A 10 -4.80 -4.12 -2.18
N ARG A 11 -5.98 -4.15 -1.56
CA ARG A 11 -7.18 -3.47 -2.09
C ARG A 11 -7.09 -1.94 -2.12
N CYS A 12 -6.09 -1.35 -1.46
CA CYS A 12 -5.92 0.10 -1.27
C CYS A 12 -4.69 0.67 -2.01
N GLU A 13 -4.13 -0.09 -2.95
CA GLU A 13 -3.18 0.43 -3.95
C GLU A 13 -3.40 -0.27 -5.29
N GLY A 14 -3.08 0.39 -6.39
CA GLY A 14 -3.12 -0.23 -7.71
C GLY A 14 -3.47 0.74 -8.83
N ARG A 15 -3.54 0.20 -10.04
CA ARG A 15 -4.10 0.84 -11.23
C ARG A 15 -5.59 1.07 -11.02
N VAL A 16 -6.07 2.25 -11.40
CA VAL A 16 -7.48 2.64 -11.29
C VAL A 16 -8.27 2.04 -12.45
N GLU A 17 -9.28 1.24 -12.13
CA GLU A 17 -10.19 0.67 -13.14
C GLU A 17 -11.64 0.96 -12.77
N MET A 18 -12.42 1.36 -13.77
CA MET A 18 -13.84 1.70 -13.65
C MET A 18 -14.69 0.76 -14.51
N GLU A 19 -15.87 0.40 -14.03
CA GLU A 19 -16.88 -0.30 -14.81
C GLU A 19 -17.91 0.69 -15.33
N GLN A 20 -18.10 0.70 -16.64
CA GLN A 20 -19.13 1.48 -17.32
C GLN A 20 -19.81 0.61 -18.38
N GLU A 21 -21.14 0.56 -18.34
CA GLU A 21 -21.97 -0.15 -19.33
C GLU A 21 -21.61 -1.64 -19.48
N GLY A 22 -21.22 -2.30 -18.37
CA GLY A 22 -20.87 -3.73 -18.34
C GLY A 22 -19.42 -4.04 -18.69
N ALA A 23 -18.59 -3.05 -19.02
CA ALA A 23 -17.19 -3.23 -19.37
C ALA A 23 -16.26 -2.52 -18.37
N TRP A 24 -15.17 -3.19 -18.00
CA TRP A 24 -14.08 -2.58 -17.25
C TRP A 24 -13.14 -1.85 -18.20
N GLY A 25 -12.68 -0.67 -17.77
CA GLY A 25 -11.63 0.08 -18.44
C GLY A 25 -10.79 0.87 -17.46
N THR A 26 -9.81 1.59 -18.01
CA THR A 26 -8.73 2.28 -17.27
C THR A 26 -8.91 3.80 -17.32
N VAL A 27 -8.07 4.53 -16.59
CA VAL A 27 -8.02 6.00 -16.54
C VAL A 27 -6.62 6.42 -16.99
N CYS A 28 -6.52 7.43 -17.86
CA CYS A 28 -5.24 7.99 -18.27
C CYS A 28 -4.59 8.80 -17.14
N ASP A 29 -3.27 8.89 -17.13
CA ASP A 29 -2.48 9.62 -16.14
C ASP A 29 -2.22 11.09 -16.50
N ASP A 30 -2.66 11.54 -17.67
CA ASP A 30 -2.65 12.96 -18.04
C ASP A 30 -3.59 13.76 -17.13
N GLY A 31 -3.03 14.78 -16.49
CA GLY A 31 -3.73 15.57 -15.46
C GLY A 31 -3.95 14.85 -14.13
N TRP A 32 -3.65 13.55 -14.01
CA TRP A 32 -3.96 12.73 -12.83
C TRP A 32 -3.22 13.21 -11.58
N ASP A 33 -3.98 13.68 -10.60
CA ASP A 33 -3.43 14.30 -9.40
C ASP A 33 -3.96 13.73 -8.07
N LEU A 34 -3.49 14.31 -6.96
CA LEU A 34 -3.89 13.87 -5.63
C LEU A 34 -5.37 14.12 -5.31
N ALA A 35 -6.02 15.12 -5.90
CA ALA A 35 -7.45 15.36 -5.70
C ALA A 35 -8.28 14.27 -6.37
N ASP A 36 -7.94 13.87 -7.60
CA ASP A 36 -8.60 12.77 -8.30
C ASP A 36 -8.44 11.44 -7.56
N ALA A 37 -7.20 11.18 -7.15
CA ALA A 37 -6.86 9.98 -6.40
C ALA A 37 -7.53 9.95 -5.02
N ASP A 38 -7.80 11.10 -4.41
CA ASP A 38 -8.46 11.17 -3.12
C ASP A 38 -9.92 10.75 -3.22
N VAL A 39 -10.63 11.14 -4.29
CA VAL A 39 -11.97 10.63 -4.60
C VAL A 39 -11.95 9.11 -4.74
N VAL A 40 -10.97 8.54 -5.45
CA VAL A 40 -10.82 7.07 -5.55
C VAL A 40 -10.64 6.41 -4.18
N CYS A 41 -9.73 6.93 -3.36
CA CYS A 41 -9.44 6.36 -2.05
C CYS A 41 -10.63 6.46 -1.09
N GLN A 42 -11.37 7.57 -1.12
CA GLN A 42 -12.57 7.76 -0.33
C GLN A 42 -13.70 6.82 -0.80
N GLN A 43 -13.93 6.74 -2.11
CA GLN A 43 -14.96 5.89 -2.71
C GLN A 43 -14.76 4.40 -2.38
N LEU A 44 -13.50 3.95 -2.33
CA LEU A 44 -13.13 2.58 -1.94
C LEU A 44 -13.01 2.36 -0.43
N ARG A 45 -13.23 3.40 0.39
CA ARG A 45 -13.07 3.38 1.85
C ARG A 45 -11.67 2.96 2.28
N CYS A 46 -10.67 3.45 1.57
CA CYS A 46 -9.24 3.25 1.83
C CYS A 46 -8.57 4.50 2.44
N GLY A 47 -9.37 5.44 2.96
CA GLY A 47 -8.90 6.68 3.55
C GLY A 47 -8.61 7.74 2.49
N ARG A 48 -7.44 8.38 2.58
CA ARG A 48 -7.02 9.49 1.70
C ARG A 48 -5.96 9.04 0.71
N ALA A 49 -5.80 9.74 -0.41
CA ALA A 49 -4.67 9.52 -1.30
C ALA A 49 -3.36 9.95 -0.64
N VAL A 50 -2.31 9.14 -0.81
CA VAL A 50 -0.95 9.47 -0.32
C VAL A 50 0.08 9.49 -1.44
N ARG A 51 -0.16 8.78 -2.54
CA ARG A 51 0.65 8.85 -3.76
C ARG A 51 -0.23 8.63 -4.98
N VAL A 52 0.12 9.33 -6.05
CA VAL A 52 -0.34 9.05 -7.41
C VAL A 52 0.78 8.44 -8.22
N HIS A 53 0.41 7.62 -9.18
CA HIS A 53 1.32 6.98 -10.10
C HIS A 53 0.76 7.06 -11.51
N GLY A 54 1.63 7.38 -12.46
CA GLY A 54 1.37 7.21 -13.89
C GLY A 54 2.19 6.07 -14.47
N ALA A 55 2.39 6.11 -15.78
CA ALA A 55 3.26 5.26 -16.57
C ALA A 55 2.99 3.75 -16.37
N ALA A 56 1.74 3.38 -16.07
CA ALA A 56 1.33 2.01 -15.78
C ALA A 56 2.21 1.34 -14.69
N THR A 57 2.53 2.08 -13.62
CA THR A 57 3.39 1.60 -12.51
C THR A 57 2.90 0.27 -11.90
N PHE A 58 1.58 0.05 -11.85
CA PHE A 58 0.97 -1.20 -11.37
C PHE A 58 0.70 -2.23 -12.49
N GLY A 59 1.41 -2.08 -13.60
CA GLY A 59 1.19 -2.82 -14.83
C GLY A 59 0.11 -2.18 -15.71
N ARG A 60 0.15 -2.55 -17.00
CA ARG A 60 -0.85 -2.15 -17.99
C ARG A 60 -2.18 -2.86 -17.75
N GLY A 61 -3.26 -2.13 -17.94
CA GLY A 61 -4.60 -2.65 -18.07
C GLY A 61 -4.89 -3.13 -19.49
N SER A 62 -6.17 -3.30 -19.76
CA SER A 62 -6.69 -3.79 -21.04
C SER A 62 -8.10 -3.26 -21.25
N GLY A 63 -8.54 -3.23 -22.51
CA GLY A 63 -9.89 -2.76 -22.85
C GLY A 63 -9.90 -1.26 -23.12
N PRO A 64 -11.02 -0.57 -22.91
CA PRO A 64 -11.10 0.87 -23.14
C PRO A 64 -10.32 1.65 -22.07
N ILE A 65 -9.80 2.81 -22.45
CA ILE A 65 -9.46 3.90 -21.53
C ILE A 65 -10.72 4.77 -21.46
N LEU A 66 -11.30 4.89 -20.28
CA LEU A 66 -12.64 5.43 -20.09
C LEU A 66 -12.66 6.93 -19.81
N ARG A 67 -11.57 7.45 -19.24
CA ARG A 67 -11.44 8.82 -18.77
C ARG A 67 -10.02 9.30 -19.01
N ASP A 68 -9.91 10.56 -19.36
CA ASP A 68 -8.68 11.31 -19.56
C ASP A 68 -8.85 12.72 -18.99
N GLU A 69 -7.76 13.40 -18.66
CA GLU A 69 -7.73 14.72 -17.99
C GLU A 69 -8.78 14.83 -16.88
N VAL A 70 -8.76 13.87 -15.94
CA VAL A 70 -9.66 13.91 -14.79
C VAL A 70 -9.31 15.15 -13.95
N GLY A 71 -10.32 15.92 -13.57
CA GLY A 71 -10.16 17.17 -12.83
C GLY A 71 -11.14 17.28 -11.68
N CYS A 72 -11.05 16.36 -10.73
CA CYS A 72 -11.84 16.40 -9.50
C CYS A 72 -11.46 17.60 -8.63
N GLU A 73 -12.43 18.16 -7.90
CA GLU A 73 -12.19 19.13 -6.83
C GLU A 73 -11.77 18.45 -5.51
N GLY A 74 -11.98 17.13 -5.39
CA GLY A 74 -11.56 16.29 -4.26
C GLY A 74 -12.65 16.06 -3.20
N HIS A 75 -13.89 16.48 -3.47
CA HIS A 75 -15.05 16.30 -2.58
C HIS A 75 -16.18 15.49 -3.23
N GLU A 76 -16.01 15.10 -4.49
CA GLU A 76 -16.91 14.22 -5.20
C GLU A 76 -17.04 12.87 -4.50
N GLU A 77 -18.25 12.30 -4.49
CA GLU A 77 -18.49 10.98 -3.90
C GLU A 77 -17.93 9.85 -4.77
N ASN A 78 -17.87 10.05 -6.09
CA ASN A 78 -17.40 9.05 -7.03
C ASN A 78 -16.54 9.65 -8.14
N LEU A 79 -15.58 8.86 -8.63
CA LEU A 79 -14.69 9.29 -9.71
C LEU A 79 -15.42 9.63 -11.02
N TRP A 80 -16.56 8.98 -11.30
CA TRP A 80 -17.36 9.26 -12.49
C TRP A 80 -18.22 10.53 -12.39
N ASP A 81 -18.22 11.20 -11.24
CA ASP A 81 -18.89 12.50 -11.04
C ASP A 81 -17.94 13.67 -11.31
N CYS A 82 -16.63 13.41 -11.40
CA CYS A 82 -15.63 14.43 -11.72
C CYS A 82 -15.70 14.85 -13.20
N PRO A 83 -15.39 16.13 -13.51
CA PRO A 83 -15.07 16.56 -14.86
C PRO A 83 -13.94 15.72 -15.46
N ALA A 84 -14.10 15.30 -16.71
CA ALA A 84 -13.09 14.52 -17.43
C ALA A 84 -13.35 14.56 -18.94
N ALA A 85 -12.29 14.44 -19.73
CA ALA A 85 -12.37 14.18 -21.16
C ALA A 85 -12.76 12.73 -21.45
N ARG A 86 -13.46 12.52 -22.57
CA ARG A 86 -13.80 11.19 -23.11
C ARG A 86 -12.99 10.82 -24.35
N GLU A 87 -12.55 11.82 -25.09
CA GLU A 87 -11.57 11.68 -26.16
C GLU A 87 -10.18 11.77 -25.54
N HIS A 88 -9.26 10.92 -25.99
CA HIS A 88 -7.91 10.82 -25.47
C HIS A 88 -6.98 10.28 -26.57
N ASP A 89 -5.69 10.57 -26.49
CA ASP A 89 -4.65 9.92 -27.30
C ASP A 89 -3.78 8.95 -26.48
N CYS A 90 -4.13 8.75 -25.21
CA CYS A 90 -3.46 7.82 -24.30
C CYS A 90 -3.47 6.37 -24.78
N SER A 91 -2.44 5.65 -24.36
CA SER A 91 -2.29 4.20 -24.46
C SER A 91 -2.23 3.57 -23.06
N HIS A 92 -2.32 2.24 -22.93
CA HIS A 92 -2.15 1.59 -21.62
C HIS A 92 -0.74 1.73 -21.02
N LYS A 93 0.18 2.47 -21.64
CA LYS A 93 1.40 2.92 -20.97
C LYS A 93 1.12 4.02 -19.96
N GLU A 94 0.01 4.71 -20.10
CA GLU A 94 -0.41 5.90 -19.36
C GLU A 94 -1.53 5.55 -18.35
N ASP A 95 -1.72 4.27 -18.01
CA ASP A 95 -2.75 3.92 -17.04
C ASP A 95 -2.38 4.46 -15.65
N ALA A 96 -3.29 5.26 -15.10
CA ALA A 96 -3.18 5.88 -13.79
C ALA A 96 -3.31 4.88 -12.64
N GLY A 97 -2.63 5.18 -11.54
CA GLY A 97 -2.63 4.40 -10.31
C GLY A 97 -2.57 5.27 -9.07
N VAL A 98 -2.90 4.65 -7.94
CA VAL A 98 -2.98 5.32 -6.65
C VAL A 98 -2.49 4.42 -5.52
N VAL A 99 -1.94 5.04 -4.47
CA VAL A 99 -1.74 4.44 -3.16
C VAL A 99 -2.53 5.24 -2.14
N CYS A 100 -3.41 4.56 -1.41
CA CYS A 100 -4.25 5.16 -0.37
C CYS A 100 -3.62 5.01 1.03
N SER A 101 -4.12 5.78 1.99
CA SER A 101 -3.55 5.87 3.34
C SER A 101 -3.69 4.58 4.16
N GLU A 102 -4.70 3.77 3.87
CA GLU A 102 -4.91 2.47 4.53
C GLU A 102 -4.14 1.31 3.87
N HIS A 103 -3.33 1.60 2.84
CA HIS A 103 -2.36 0.63 2.33
C HIS A 103 -1.21 0.45 3.32
N GLN A 104 -0.80 -0.81 3.52
CA GLN A 104 0.39 -1.18 4.29
C GLN A 104 1.37 -1.94 3.39
N GLU A 105 2.62 -1.47 3.34
CA GLU A 105 3.74 -2.11 2.65
C GLU A 105 4.90 -2.31 3.64
N TRP A 106 5.56 -3.46 3.57
CA TRP A 106 6.67 -3.79 4.46
C TRP A 106 7.99 -3.92 3.71
N ARG A 107 9.09 -3.54 4.38
CA ARG A 107 10.45 -3.83 3.93
C ARG A 107 11.36 -4.14 5.12
N LEU A 108 12.50 -4.76 4.81
CA LEU A 108 13.61 -4.93 5.73
C LEU A 108 14.74 -3.99 5.34
N SER A 109 15.26 -3.23 6.30
CA SER A 109 16.28 -2.20 6.06
C SER A 109 17.54 -2.40 6.89
N GLY A 110 18.70 -2.05 6.31
CA GLY A 110 19.99 -2.12 7.00
C GLY A 110 20.57 -3.53 7.19
N GLY A 111 19.96 -4.56 6.60
CA GLY A 111 20.58 -5.88 6.48
C GLY A 111 21.47 -6.02 5.25
N ARG A 112 22.02 -7.23 5.06
CA ARG A 112 22.88 -7.56 3.92
C ARG A 112 22.11 -7.78 2.62
N ASP A 113 20.83 -8.11 2.72
CA ASP A 113 19.94 -8.50 1.63
C ASP A 113 18.50 -8.07 1.97
N GLY A 114 17.57 -8.26 1.04
CA GLY A 114 16.14 -7.93 1.21
C GLY A 114 15.38 -8.82 2.21
N CYS A 115 16.04 -9.78 2.86
CA CYS A 115 15.43 -10.75 3.79
C CYS A 115 15.99 -10.64 5.23
N ALA A 116 16.78 -9.60 5.52
CA ALA A 116 17.26 -9.30 6.86
C ALA A 116 17.23 -7.80 7.14
N GLY A 117 16.94 -7.40 8.38
CA GLY A 117 17.08 -6.01 8.82
C GLY A 117 16.01 -5.54 9.80
N ARG A 118 15.95 -4.22 9.98
CA ARG A 118 14.90 -3.54 10.73
C ARG A 118 13.60 -3.60 9.94
N VAL A 119 12.52 -3.97 10.63
CA VAL A 119 11.17 -4.02 10.05
C VAL A 119 10.63 -2.61 9.93
N GLU A 120 10.34 -2.20 8.70
CA GLU A 120 9.70 -0.94 8.39
C GLU A 120 8.37 -1.17 7.67
N VAL A 121 7.38 -0.35 8.01
CA VAL A 121 6.06 -0.35 7.38
C VAL A 121 5.74 1.03 6.83
N PHE A 122 5.31 1.10 5.57
CA PHE A 122 4.72 2.29 4.98
C PHE A 122 3.22 2.28 5.29
N PHE A 123 2.76 3.28 6.02
CA PHE A 123 1.34 3.44 6.38
C PHE A 123 1.03 4.93 6.50
N ARG A 124 -0.15 5.35 6.00
CA ARG A 124 -0.56 6.78 6.00
C ARG A 124 0.50 7.73 5.43
N GLY A 125 1.12 7.32 4.33
CA GLY A 125 2.10 8.14 3.60
C GLY A 125 3.49 8.19 4.21
N THR A 126 3.77 7.47 5.30
CA THR A 126 5.04 7.58 6.02
C THR A 126 5.63 6.21 6.36
N TRP A 127 6.94 6.06 6.18
CA TRP A 127 7.69 4.91 6.69
C TRP A 127 7.80 4.97 8.21
N SER A 128 7.48 3.87 8.86
CA SER A 128 7.40 3.72 10.31
C SER A 128 8.15 2.48 10.76
N THR A 129 8.61 2.49 12.00
CA THR A 129 9.19 1.29 12.64
C THR A 129 8.12 0.45 13.32
N VAL A 130 8.34 -0.86 13.41
CA VAL A 130 7.53 -1.77 14.24
C VAL A 130 8.15 -1.88 15.63
N CYS A 131 7.35 -1.94 16.68
CA CYS A 131 7.85 -2.08 18.05
C CYS A 131 8.16 -3.53 18.41
N ASP A 132 9.28 -3.75 19.09
CA ASP A 132 9.73 -5.11 19.45
C ASP A 132 9.05 -5.70 20.69
N GLY A 133 8.37 -4.89 21.52
CA GLY A 133 7.71 -5.33 22.75
C GLY A 133 6.59 -6.36 22.56
N THR A 134 6.06 -6.52 21.35
CA THR A 134 5.10 -7.59 20.99
C THR A 134 5.52 -8.35 19.74
N TRP A 135 6.78 -8.21 19.31
CA TRP A 135 7.28 -8.81 18.08
C TRP A 135 7.84 -10.20 18.35
N TYR A 136 6.97 -11.20 18.30
CA TYR A 136 7.34 -12.59 18.56
C TYR A 136 7.54 -13.36 17.25
N LYS A 137 7.82 -14.66 17.38
CA LYS A 137 8.04 -15.55 16.25
C LYS A 137 6.87 -15.55 15.26
N LEU A 138 5.63 -15.39 15.74
CA LEU A 138 4.46 -15.45 14.88
C LEU A 138 4.36 -14.25 13.93
N GLU A 139 4.53 -13.02 14.44
CA GLU A 139 4.58 -11.81 13.62
C GLU A 139 5.74 -11.89 12.61
N ALA A 140 6.90 -12.36 13.07
CA ALA A 140 8.07 -12.56 12.22
C ALA A 140 7.82 -13.60 11.11
N SER A 141 7.11 -14.70 11.39
CA SER A 141 6.72 -15.70 10.40
C SER A 141 5.73 -15.15 9.38
N VAL A 142 4.74 -14.37 9.82
CA VAL A 142 3.83 -13.68 8.88
C VAL A 142 4.64 -12.78 7.95
N LEU A 143 5.51 -11.92 8.50
CA LEU A 143 6.31 -10.99 7.69
C LEU A 143 7.25 -11.70 6.71
N CYS A 144 8.07 -12.65 7.19
CA CYS A 144 9.03 -13.35 6.32
C CYS A 144 8.32 -14.07 5.17
N ARG A 145 7.14 -14.65 5.40
CA ARG A 145 6.34 -15.28 4.35
C ARG A 145 5.73 -14.26 3.38
N THR A 146 5.16 -13.16 3.88
CA THR A 146 4.62 -12.08 3.03
C THR A 146 5.71 -11.50 2.12
N LEU A 147 6.92 -11.34 2.66
CA LEU A 147 8.09 -10.91 1.89
C LEU A 147 8.70 -12.03 1.03
N GLY A 148 8.14 -13.24 1.01
CA GLY A 148 8.67 -14.39 0.27
C GLY A 148 10.14 -14.71 0.61
N CYS A 149 10.50 -14.57 1.88
CA CYS A 149 11.80 -14.84 2.48
C CYS A 149 11.80 -16.09 3.39
N GLY A 150 10.72 -16.89 3.36
CA GLY A 150 10.62 -18.13 4.13
C GLY A 150 10.29 -17.92 5.61
N GLU A 151 10.99 -18.65 6.49
CA GLU A 151 10.78 -18.62 7.95
C GLU A 151 11.78 -17.69 8.68
N PRO A 152 11.41 -17.15 9.86
CA PRO A 152 12.29 -16.33 10.66
C PRO A 152 13.33 -17.21 11.36
N LEU A 153 14.59 -16.81 11.25
CA LEU A 153 15.73 -17.44 11.91
C LEU A 153 16.06 -16.74 13.23
N ARG A 154 15.99 -15.41 13.26
CA ARG A 154 16.41 -14.60 14.43
C ARG A 154 15.72 -13.26 14.46
N GLN A 155 15.23 -12.84 15.63
CA GLN A 155 14.75 -11.48 15.91
C GLN A 155 15.92 -10.55 16.22
N LEU A 156 15.78 -9.28 15.83
CA LEU A 156 16.75 -8.21 16.08
C LEU A 156 16.03 -7.02 16.72
N SER A 157 16.79 -6.15 17.39
CA SER A 157 16.27 -4.91 17.98
C SER A 157 17.16 -3.73 17.60
N PHE A 158 16.53 -2.64 17.14
CA PHE A 158 17.15 -1.43 16.62
C PHE A 158 16.62 -0.19 17.35
N ASP A 159 17.25 0.97 17.17
CA ASP A 159 16.64 2.21 17.67
C ASP A 159 15.49 2.66 16.76
N HIS A 160 14.49 3.32 17.34
CA HIS A 160 13.42 3.94 16.57
C HIS A 160 13.97 5.18 15.84
N THR A 161 14.20 5.07 14.54
CA THR A 161 14.73 6.16 13.70
C THR A 161 13.71 6.79 12.76
N LEU A 162 12.46 6.30 12.77
CA LEU A 162 11.37 6.77 11.92
C LEU A 162 10.25 7.40 12.76
N PRO A 163 9.46 8.33 12.18
CA PRO A 163 8.50 9.13 12.95
C PRO A 163 7.30 8.33 13.48
N GLY A 164 6.94 7.22 12.82
CA GLY A 164 5.83 6.37 13.22
C GLY A 164 6.26 5.09 13.93
N LYS A 165 5.38 4.62 14.81
CA LYS A 165 5.50 3.37 15.56
C LYS A 165 4.26 2.50 15.35
N MET A 166 4.48 1.29 14.86
CA MET A 166 3.43 0.29 14.62
C MET A 166 3.58 -0.88 15.59
N VAL A 167 2.46 -1.40 16.07
CA VAL A 167 2.39 -2.64 16.85
C VAL A 167 1.56 -3.64 16.08
N TYR A 168 2.03 -4.88 16.01
CA TYR A 168 1.27 -6.02 15.51
C TYR A 168 1.14 -7.09 16.60
N GLN A 169 -0.03 -7.72 16.63
CA GLN A 169 -0.38 -8.83 17.51
C GLN A 169 -1.19 -9.83 16.67
N CYS A 170 -0.52 -10.89 16.24
CA CYS A 170 -1.11 -11.96 15.46
C CYS A 170 -1.57 -13.08 16.40
N GLU A 171 -2.80 -13.56 16.22
CA GLU A 171 -3.29 -14.74 16.96
C GLU A 171 -3.04 -16.04 16.20
N SER A 172 -2.82 -15.94 14.89
CA SER A 172 -2.55 -17.06 14.00
C SER A 172 -1.69 -16.60 12.82
N LEU A 173 -1.31 -17.55 11.97
CA LEU A 173 -0.50 -17.29 10.78
C LEU A 173 -1.35 -16.65 9.69
N GLN A 174 -1.36 -15.33 9.65
CA GLN A 174 -2.12 -14.54 8.70
C GLN A 174 -1.43 -14.42 7.32
N PRO A 175 -2.18 -14.04 6.25
CA PRO A 175 -1.60 -13.79 4.93
C PRO A 175 -0.61 -12.61 4.91
N SER A 176 -0.84 -11.62 5.78
CA SER A 176 0.04 -10.47 5.98
C SER A 176 -0.20 -9.83 7.34
N LEU A 177 0.73 -9.00 7.80
CA LEU A 177 0.61 -8.30 9.09
C LEU A 177 -0.62 -7.38 9.15
N ALA A 178 -1.11 -6.89 8.00
CA ALA A 178 -2.31 -6.07 7.93
C ALA A 178 -3.59 -6.80 8.40
N HIS A 179 -3.56 -8.14 8.45
CA HIS A 179 -4.66 -8.99 8.94
C HIS A 179 -4.53 -9.34 10.43
N CYS A 180 -3.42 -9.00 11.08
CA CYS A 180 -3.27 -9.13 12.52
C CYS A 180 -3.95 -7.95 13.24
N GLN A 181 -4.12 -8.04 14.56
CA GLN A 181 -4.49 -6.84 15.32
C GLN A 181 -3.31 -5.87 15.30
N TRP A 182 -3.57 -4.60 15.05
CA TRP A 182 -2.51 -3.59 14.99
C TRP A 182 -2.95 -2.24 15.53
N THR A 183 -1.97 -1.46 15.97
CA THR A 183 -2.16 -0.08 16.41
C THR A 183 -1.02 0.81 15.92
N TYR A 184 -1.35 2.06 15.60
CA TYR A 184 -0.41 3.06 15.09
C TYR A 184 -0.35 4.27 16.04
N ASN A 185 0.86 4.61 16.52
CA ASN A 185 1.14 5.77 17.38
C ASN A 185 0.29 5.90 18.66
N LYS A 186 -0.28 4.80 19.18
CA LYS A 186 -1.21 4.84 20.33
C LYS A 186 -0.97 3.78 21.40
N SER A 187 0.16 3.07 21.35
CA SER A 187 0.33 1.82 22.12
C SER A 187 1.35 1.95 23.25
N ALA A 188 0.93 1.62 24.48
CA ALA A 188 1.80 1.47 25.64
C ALA A 188 2.99 0.49 25.41
N PRO A 189 2.83 -0.62 24.64
CA PRO A 189 3.95 -1.48 24.25
C PRO A 189 5.10 -0.77 23.53
N CYS A 190 4.89 0.42 22.96
CA CYS A 190 5.90 1.16 22.18
C CYS A 190 6.67 2.23 22.97
N HIS A 191 6.36 2.44 24.26
CA HIS A 191 6.88 3.58 25.02
C HIS A 191 8.36 3.41 25.39
N GLN A 192 8.76 2.20 25.77
CA GLN A 192 10.15 1.85 26.14
C GLN A 192 10.74 0.77 25.20
N SER A 193 9.99 0.33 24.20
CA SER A 193 10.45 -0.68 23.25
C SER A 193 11.50 -0.13 22.29
N ARG A 194 12.18 -1.05 21.61
CA ARG A 194 13.05 -0.79 20.48
C ARG A 194 12.30 -1.07 19.17
N ALA A 195 12.92 -0.73 18.06
CA ALA A 195 12.41 -1.07 16.74
C ALA A 195 12.71 -2.55 16.43
N ALA A 196 11.69 -3.30 16.06
CA ALA A 196 11.77 -4.70 15.70
C ALA A 196 12.60 -4.92 14.42
N GLY A 197 13.23 -6.06 14.37
CA GLY A 197 13.98 -6.55 13.23
C GLY A 197 13.90 -8.07 13.12
N VAL A 198 14.23 -8.59 11.95
CA VAL A 198 14.23 -10.03 11.68
C VAL A 198 15.31 -10.40 10.68
N VAL A 199 15.81 -11.62 10.80
CA VAL A 199 16.56 -12.35 9.77
C VAL A 199 15.70 -13.53 9.36
N CYS A 200 15.32 -13.59 8.08
CA CYS A 200 14.59 -14.72 7.49
C CYS A 200 15.57 -15.72 6.85
N ASN A 201 15.10 -16.91 6.46
CA ASN A 201 15.97 -17.93 5.85
C ASN A 201 16.33 -17.66 4.38
N GLY A 202 15.48 -16.89 3.69
CA GLY A 202 15.63 -16.59 2.27
C GLY A 202 16.68 -15.51 2.03
N THR A 203 17.03 -15.33 0.76
CA THR A 203 17.86 -14.21 0.30
C THR A 203 17.13 -13.52 -0.85
N ARG A 204 17.18 -12.20 -0.89
CA ARG A 204 16.67 -11.37 -1.98
C ARG A 204 17.69 -10.29 -2.31
N PRO A 205 17.92 -9.98 -3.59
CA PRO A 205 18.78 -8.86 -3.98
C PRO A 205 18.36 -7.55 -3.30
#